data_AF-A0A1Z7ZHR0-F1
#
_entry.id   AF-A0A1Z7ZHR0-F1
#
_cell.length_a   1.000
_cell.length_b   1.000
_cell.length_c   1.000
_cell.angle_alpha   90.00
_cell.angle_beta   90.00
_cell.angle_gamma   90.00
#
_symmetry.space_group_name_H-M   'P 1'
#
loop_
_entity.id
_entity.type
_entity.pdbx_description
1 polymer ?
#
loop_
_entity_poly.entity_id
_entity_poly.type
_entity_poly.pdbx_seq_one_letter_code
_entity_poly.pdbx_strand_id
1 'polypeptide(L)'
;MDYSGKRVTIIGSGATAVTLVPEMSTKAAHVTMLQRSPTYMAAVPAKDKTVKLLNKYLPEKLAYRVLRTQKVGIQMAFYNVSRAFPKQI
;
A
#
# COMPACT_ATOMS: atom_id res chain seq x y z
N MET A 1 -11.43 -14.98 -19.28
CA MET A 1 -10.80 -16.17 -18.64
C MET A 1 -11.61 -16.52 -17.41
N ASP A 2 -12.03 -17.78 -17.26
CA ASP A 2 -12.73 -18.24 -16.05
C ASP A 2 -11.74 -18.95 -15.11
N TYR A 3 -11.68 -18.47 -13.87
CA TYR A 3 -10.80 -18.95 -12.79
C TYR A 3 -11.58 -19.49 -11.58
N SER A 4 -12.91 -19.60 -11.69
CA SER A 4 -13.78 -20.06 -10.62
C SER A 4 -13.43 -21.50 -10.22
N GLY A 5 -13.29 -21.76 -8.92
CA GLY A 5 -12.94 -23.10 -8.41
C GLY A 5 -11.52 -23.57 -8.73
N LYS A 6 -10.67 -22.72 -9.34
CA LYS A 6 -9.27 -23.09 -9.68
C LYS A 6 -8.30 -22.68 -8.59
N ARG A 7 -7.13 -23.34 -8.58
CA ARG A 7 -5.97 -22.93 -7.80
C ARG A 7 -5.14 -21.96 -8.63
N VAL A 8 -4.95 -20.75 -8.12
CA VAL A 8 -4.28 -19.65 -8.84
C VAL A 8 -3.06 -19.20 -8.07
N THR A 9 -1.93 -19.07 -8.76
CA THR A 9 -0.70 -18.49 -8.20
C THR A 9 -0.45 -17.11 -8.81
N ILE A 10 -0.29 -16.10 -7.97
CA ILE A 10 0.07 -14.74 -8.36
C ILE A 10 1.55 -14.54 -8.03
N ILE A 11 2.36 -14.21 -9.03
CA ILE A 11 3.81 -13.99 -8.85
C ILE A 11 4.06 -12.49 -8.68
N GLY A 12 4.61 -12.12 -7.51
CA GLY A 12 4.91 -10.75 -7.14
C GLY A 12 4.04 -10.23 -5.98
N SER A 13 4.50 -9.14 -5.36
CA SER A 13 3.89 -8.50 -4.17
C SER A 13 3.59 -7.01 -4.38
N GLY A 14 3.72 -6.51 -5.61
CA GLY A 14 3.49 -5.09 -5.94
C GLY A 14 2.01 -4.72 -5.94
N ALA A 15 1.72 -3.42 -6.12
CA ALA A 15 0.36 -2.87 -5.99
C ALA A 15 -0.73 -3.65 -6.75
N THR A 16 -0.43 -4.12 -7.97
CA THR A 16 -1.36 -4.94 -8.76
C THR A 16 -1.69 -6.27 -8.08
N ALA A 17 -0.69 -6.95 -7.51
CA ALA A 17 -0.90 -8.22 -6.82
C ALA A 17 -1.75 -8.03 -5.56
N VAL A 18 -1.52 -6.93 -4.83
CA VAL A 18 -2.29 -6.56 -3.62
C VAL A 18 -3.77 -6.37 -3.92
N THR A 19 -4.08 -5.80 -5.08
CA THR A 19 -5.47 -5.64 -5.52
C THR A 19 -6.06 -6.95 -6.05
N LEU A 20 -5.27 -7.72 -6.82
CA LEU A 20 -5.77 -8.94 -7.45
C LEU A 20 -6.03 -10.08 -6.47
N VAL A 21 -5.19 -10.27 -5.46
CA VAL A 21 -5.33 -11.38 -4.50
C VAL A 21 -6.68 -11.40 -3.79
N PRO A 22 -7.13 -10.32 -3.13
CA PRO A 22 -8.43 -10.31 -2.47
C PRO A 22 -9.56 -10.45 -3.48
N GLU A 23 -9.51 -9.75 -4.61
CA GLU A 23 -10.54 -9.83 -5.65
C GLU A 23 -10.70 -11.25 -6.22
N MET A 24 -9.59 -11.92 -6.55
CA MET A 24 -9.61 -13.28 -7.09
C MET A 24 -9.97 -14.33 -6.04
N SER A 25 -9.64 -14.08 -4.76
CA SER A 25 -9.96 -14.99 -3.65
C SER A 25 -11.47 -15.19 -3.46
N THR A 26 -12.30 -14.28 -3.97
CA THR A 26 -13.77 -14.40 -3.90
C THR A 26 -14.35 -15.53 -4.77
N LYS A 27 -13.62 -15.97 -5.81
CA LYS A 27 -14.11 -16.96 -6.80
C LYS A 27 -13.19 -18.15 -6.99
N ALA A 28 -11.88 -17.97 -6.84
CA ALA A 28 -10.91 -19.05 -6.95
C ALA A 28 -11.05 -20.01 -5.76
N ALA A 29 -10.76 -21.31 -5.96
CA ALA A 29 -10.74 -22.26 -4.85
C ALA A 29 -9.58 -22.00 -3.88
N HIS A 30 -8.45 -21.54 -4.40
CA HIS A 30 -7.30 -21.14 -3.58
C HIS A 30 -6.41 -20.15 -4.36
N VAL A 31 -6.00 -19.07 -3.71
CA VAL A 31 -5.05 -18.10 -4.26
C VAL A 31 -3.77 -18.12 -3.46
N THR A 32 -2.64 -18.32 -4.12
CA THR A 32 -1.31 -18.27 -3.51
C THR A 32 -0.54 -17.08 -4.06
N MET A 33 -0.03 -16.20 -3.20
CA MET A 33 0.94 -15.17 -3.61
C MET A 33 2.36 -15.72 -3.45
N LEU A 34 3.11 -15.80 -4.56
CA LEU A 34 4.53 -16.10 -4.54
C LEU A 34 5.33 -14.80 -4.57
N GLN A 35 5.93 -14.46 -3.44
CA GLN A 35 6.74 -13.24 -3.29
C GLN A 35 8.22 -13.57 -3.08
N ARG A 36 9.11 -12.87 -3.80
CA ARG A 36 10.57 -12.92 -3.57
C ARG A 36 10.99 -11.96 -2.47
N SER A 37 10.52 -10.71 -2.58
CA SER A 37 10.77 -9.65 -1.62
C SER A 37 9.43 -9.13 -1.12
N PRO A 38 9.22 -9.02 0.20
CA PRO A 38 7.96 -8.52 0.74
C PRO A 38 7.81 -7.03 0.42
N THR A 39 6.58 -6.64 0.08
CA THR A 39 6.18 -5.23 0.04
C THR A 39 5.45 -4.92 1.34
N TYR A 40 5.90 -3.93 2.09
CA TYR A 40 5.23 -3.53 3.33
C TYR A 40 4.01 -2.68 3.01
N MET A 41 2.86 -3.06 3.58
CA MET A 41 1.57 -2.45 3.28
C MET A 41 0.94 -1.94 4.57
N ALA A 42 0.26 -0.80 4.49
CA ALA A 42 -0.51 -0.24 5.58
C ALA A 42 -1.86 0.24 5.03
N ALA A 43 -2.93 0.01 5.79
CA ALA A 43 -4.21 0.62 5.49
C ALA A 43 -4.15 2.11 5.87
N VAL A 44 -4.20 2.98 4.86
CA VAL A 44 -4.19 4.43 5.06
C VAL A 44 -5.54 5.04 4.66
N PRO A 45 -6.07 6.03 5.40
CA PRO A 45 -7.30 6.72 5.02
C PRO A 45 -7.18 7.41 3.66
N ALA A 46 -8.23 7.30 2.84
CA ALA A 46 -8.27 7.95 1.52
C ALA A 46 -8.33 9.49 1.58
N LYS A 47 -8.83 10.06 2.69
CA LYS A 47 -8.94 11.51 2.90
C LYS A 47 -8.01 11.96 4.01
N ASP A 48 -7.16 12.92 3.70
CA ASP A 48 -6.23 13.50 4.65
C ASP A 48 -6.73 14.86 5.17
N LYS A 49 -6.96 14.94 6.48
CA LYS A 49 -7.37 16.18 7.15
C LYS A 49 -6.25 17.24 7.16
N THR A 50 -4.99 16.81 7.15
CA THR A 50 -3.83 17.72 7.16
C THR A 50 -3.71 18.51 5.86
N VAL A 51 -4.05 17.90 4.72
CA VAL A 51 -4.06 18.56 3.41
C VAL A 51 -5.04 19.74 3.39
N LYS A 52 -6.24 19.55 3.93
CA LYS A 52 -7.25 20.62 4.02
C LYS A 52 -6.79 21.78 4.89
N LEU A 53 -6.11 21.46 6.00
CA LEU A 53 -5.58 22.47 6.91
C LEU A 53 -4.45 23.27 6.25
N LEU A 54 -3.48 22.59 5.62
CA LEU A 54 -2.34 23.26 4.98
C LEU A 54 -2.77 24.14 3.81
N ASN A 55 -3.69 23.68 2.97
CA ASN A 55 -4.21 24.49 1.86
C ASN A 55 -5.02 25.71 2.32
N LYS A 56 -5.50 25.74 3.57
CA LYS A 56 -6.21 26.89 4.14
C LYS A 56 -5.26 28.01 4.58
N TYR A 57 -4.06 27.66 5.03
CA TYR A 57 -3.12 28.60 5.65
C TYR A 57 -1.88 28.91 4.79
N LEU A 58 -1.51 28.04 3.85
CA LEU A 58 -0.32 28.21 3.03
C LEU A 58 -0.65 28.37 1.54
N PRO A 59 0.16 29.14 0.78
CA PRO A 59 0.13 29.12 -0.67
C PRO A 59 0.34 27.71 -1.24
N GLU A 60 -0.33 27.40 -2.34
CA GLU A 60 -0.39 26.05 -2.95
C GLU A 60 0.97 25.35 -3.09
N LYS A 61 1.99 26.08 -3.59
CA LYS A 61 3.35 25.53 -3.78
C LYS A 61 4.02 25.13 -2.46
N LEU A 62 3.82 25.92 -1.40
CA LEU A 62 4.38 25.63 -0.08
C LEU A 62 3.61 24.49 0.59
N ALA A 63 2.27 24.51 0.51
CA ALA A 63 1.44 23.42 1.00
C ALA A 63 1.82 22.09 0.34
N TYR A 64 1.97 22.06 -0.98
CA TYR A 64 2.42 20.87 -1.72
C TYR A 64 3.79 20.38 -1.25
N ARG A 65 4.77 21.28 -1.13
CA ARG A 65 6.13 20.90 -0.72
C ARG A 65 6.14 20.29 0.68
N VAL A 66 5.43 20.90 1.64
CA VAL A 66 5.35 20.38 3.02
C VAL A 66 4.65 19.02 3.05
N LEU A 67 3.50 18.89 2.39
CA LEU A 67 2.76 17.63 2.34
C LEU A 67 3.58 16.51 1.68
N ARG A 68 4.24 16.82 0.55
CA ARG A 68 5.08 15.86 -0.17
C ARG A 68 6.21 15.35 0.72
N THR A 69 6.94 16.25 1.39
CA THR A 69 8.04 15.88 2.28
C THR A 69 7.54 15.06 3.46
N GLN A 70 6.43 15.46 4.08
CA GLN A 70 5.83 14.71 5.19
C GLN A 70 5.43 13.29 4.77
N LYS A 71 4.76 13.12 3.62
CA LYS A 71 4.33 11.82 3.12
C LYS A 71 5.50 10.91 2.76
N VAL A 72 6.51 11.47 2.10
CA VAL A 72 7.76 10.76 1.78
C VAL A 72 8.48 10.31 3.05
N GLY A 73 8.57 11.20 4.06
CA GLY A 73 9.17 10.89 5.34
C GLY A 73 8.43 9.77 6.08
N ILE A 74 7.10 9.83 6.15
CA ILE A 74 6.27 8.77 6.75
C ILE A 74 6.47 7.44 6.04
N GLN A 75 6.48 7.43 4.69
CA GLN A 75 6.67 6.22 3.92
C GLN A 75 8.06 5.59 4.14
N MET A 76 9.11 6.41 4.18
CA MET A 76 10.46 5.95 4.50
C MET A 76 10.58 5.45 5.93
N ALA A 77 9.99 6.14 6.90
CA ALA A 77 9.96 5.71 8.29
C ALA A 77 9.28 4.35 8.42
N PHE A 78 8.11 4.18 7.80
CA PHE A 78 7.41 2.90 7.77
C PHE A 78 8.27 1.80 7.15
N TYR A 79 8.86 2.03 5.98
CA TYR A 79 9.77 1.07 5.33
C TYR A 79 10.94 0.66 6.24
N ASN A 80 11.59 1.64 6.87
CA ASN A 80 12.75 1.40 7.73
C ASN A 80 12.37 0.64 9.00
N VAL A 81 11.25 0.99 9.64
CA VAL A 81 10.75 0.31 10.85
C VAL A 81 10.32 -1.12 10.51
N SER A 82 9.57 -1.32 9.42
CA SER A 82 9.17 -2.66 8.95
C SER A 82 10.37 -3.53 8.62
N ARG A 83 11.43 -2.95 8.05
CA ARG A 83 12.69 -3.67 7.78
C ARG A 83 13.49 -3.97 9.05
N ALA A 84 13.50 -3.08 10.03
CA ALA A 84 14.24 -3.25 11.28
C ALA A 84 13.56 -4.25 12.24
N PHE A 85 12.22 -4.31 12.24
CA PHE A 85 11.44 -5.14 13.15
C PHE A 85 10.44 -6.06 12.41
N PRO A 86 10.90 -6.97 11.55
CA PRO A 86 10.03 -7.75 10.67
C PRO A 86 9.16 -8.81 11.38
N LYS A 87 9.34 -9.04 12.69
CA LYS A 87 8.55 -10.00 13.47
C LYS A 87 7.41 -9.34 14.27
N GLN A 88 7.39 -8.02 14.34
CA GLN A 88 6.44 -7.25 15.17
C GLN A 88 5.39 -6.50 14.33
N ILE A 89 5.59 -6.47 13.01
CA ILE A 89 4.72 -5.85 11.99
C ILE A 89 4.36 -6.95 11.01
#